data_AF-A0A2Z6LHR7-F1
#
_entry.id   AF-A0A2Z6LHR7-F1
#
_cell.length_a   1.000
_cell.length_b   1.000
_cell.length_c   1.000
_cell.angle_alpha   90.00
_cell.angle_beta   90.00
_cell.angle_gamma   90.00
#
_symmetry.space_group_name_H-M   'P 1'
#
loop_
_entity.id
_entity.type
_entity.pdbx_description
1 polymer ?
#
loop_
_entity_poly.entity_id
_entity_poly.type
_entity_poly.pdbx_seq_one_letter_code
_entity_poly.pdbx_strand_id
1 'polypeptide(L)'
;MWYTKHSLFFLFFIILFSSLFQSPVFAVKKTYVVYLGSHEHGEGVMEADFHRVTETHHKFLQSYVGSYEKAKEAMIYSYTRNINGFAAILNEKEAADIAEHPDVVSVLLNRGRKLHTTHSWEFMSMEHNGVVHSKSLFRKARYGEDVIIGNLDTGVWPESPSFRDEGIGPIPSRWKGKCQTTDFRCNSTLCQRGTIDPKKARGHILVCLRGISARLEKSLVAFEAGAVGMILCNDQDSGNELIADPHFLPSSQITYEDGVAVFAYINSTKTRSNSAKPILDANVKATPFAYGSGHIRPNRAMDPGLVYELNINDYLSFLCFIGYNQTQISMFSGTRYHCDDINILDFNYPTITIPKLYGSVTLRRKLKNVGPPGTYNATLRVPAGVSIYVQPNILKFDNIGDEKSFNLTVEVKRSGLATVFGGLTWSDGIHYVRSPIVVGGVKG
;
A
#
# COMPACT_ATOMS: atom_id res chain seq x y z
N MET A 1 -49.27 -29.13 47.04
CA MET A 1 -49.21 -29.43 45.58
C MET A 1 -49.06 -28.19 44.69
N TRP A 2 -48.62 -27.03 45.20
CA TRP A 2 -48.45 -25.81 44.39
C TRP A 2 -46.98 -25.50 44.03
N TYR A 3 -46.02 -25.97 44.84
CA TYR A 3 -44.59 -25.75 44.62
C TYR A 3 -43.96 -26.59 43.49
N THR A 4 -44.52 -27.75 43.14
CA THR A 4 -43.93 -28.64 42.13
C THR A 4 -44.21 -28.21 40.69
N LYS A 5 -45.30 -27.48 40.41
CA LYS A 5 -45.65 -27.01 39.06
C LYS A 5 -44.80 -25.81 38.61
N HIS A 6 -44.39 -24.94 39.53
CA HIS A 6 -43.52 -23.81 39.21
C HIS A 6 -42.08 -24.24 38.90
N SER A 7 -41.59 -25.33 39.52
CA SER A 7 -40.25 -25.86 39.28
C SER A 7 -40.09 -26.42 37.85
N LEU A 8 -41.09 -27.16 37.35
CA LEU A 8 -41.08 -27.71 35.99
C LEU A 8 -41.14 -26.62 34.92
N PHE A 9 -41.89 -25.55 35.15
CA PHE A 9 -41.98 -24.42 34.23
C PHE A 9 -40.67 -23.63 34.15
N PHE A 10 -39.98 -23.49 35.29
CA PHE A 10 -38.68 -22.82 35.37
C PHE A 10 -37.58 -23.63 34.66
N LEU A 11 -37.58 -24.97 34.82
CA LEU A 11 -36.68 -25.88 34.11
C LEU A 11 -36.90 -25.84 32.59
N PHE A 12 -38.14 -25.81 32.13
CA PHE A 12 -38.45 -25.70 30.70
C PHE A 12 -37.99 -24.36 30.12
N PHE A 13 -38.15 -23.26 30.86
CA PHE A 13 -37.69 -21.94 30.45
C PHE A 13 -36.15 -21.86 30.39
N ILE A 14 -35.44 -22.51 31.32
CA ILE A 14 -33.97 -22.59 31.29
C ILE A 14 -33.47 -23.37 30.06
N ILE A 15 -34.13 -24.47 29.70
CA ILE A 15 -33.75 -25.28 28.52
C ILE A 15 -34.04 -24.52 27.22
N LEU A 16 -35.16 -23.79 27.14
CA LEU A 16 -35.48 -22.96 25.97
C LEU A 16 -34.54 -21.75 25.84
N PHE A 17 -34.12 -21.17 26.97
CA PHE A 17 -33.18 -20.06 26.96
C PHE A 17 -31.78 -20.56 26.57
N SER A 18 -31.34 -21.73 27.06
CA SER A 18 -30.01 -22.26 26.71
C SER A 18 -29.88 -22.71 25.25
N SER A 19 -30.96 -23.11 24.59
CA SER A 19 -30.96 -23.37 23.14
C SER A 19 -30.92 -22.11 22.28
N LEU A 20 -31.43 -20.97 22.79
CA LEU A 20 -31.39 -19.67 22.12
C LEU A 20 -30.01 -18.97 22.18
N PHE A 21 -29.09 -19.42 23.05
CA PHE A 21 -27.74 -18.89 23.20
C PHE A 21 -26.63 -19.74 22.55
N GLN A 22 -26.97 -20.81 21.82
CA GLN A 22 -25.99 -21.51 21.00
C GLN A 22 -25.69 -20.71 19.73
N SER A 23 -24.58 -19.98 19.75
CA SER A 23 -24.00 -19.39 18.54
C SER A 23 -23.52 -20.54 17.63
N PRO A 24 -23.76 -20.52 16.30
CA PRO A 24 -23.15 -21.49 15.41
C PRO A 24 -21.63 -21.34 15.49
N VAL A 25 -20.95 -22.34 16.05
CA VAL A 25 -19.49 -22.41 16.03
C VAL A 25 -19.11 -22.74 14.59
N PHE A 26 -18.82 -21.71 13.79
CA PHE A 26 -18.14 -21.93 12.52
C PHE A 26 -16.76 -22.53 12.81
N ALA A 27 -16.50 -23.72 12.29
CA ALA A 27 -15.23 -24.40 12.48
C ALA A 27 -14.10 -23.57 11.86
N VAL A 28 -13.24 -23.00 12.71
CA VAL A 28 -12.10 -22.19 12.27
C VAL A 28 -11.11 -23.08 11.53
N LYS A 29 -10.83 -22.75 10.27
CA LYS A 29 -9.81 -23.45 9.48
C LYS A 29 -8.42 -22.85 9.71
N LYS A 30 -7.41 -23.70 9.85
CA LYS A 30 -5.99 -23.35 10.02
C LYS A 30 -5.14 -24.18 9.07
N THR A 31 -3.90 -23.75 8.84
CA THR A 31 -2.96 -24.51 8.01
C THR A 31 -2.22 -25.54 8.83
N TYR A 32 -2.27 -26.79 8.39
CA TYR A 32 -1.54 -27.91 8.98
C TYR A 32 -0.60 -28.54 7.97
N VAL A 33 0.52 -29.06 8.45
CA VAL A 33 1.44 -29.92 7.70
C VAL A 33 1.19 -31.35 8.14
N VAL A 34 0.71 -32.19 7.22
CA VAL A 34 0.54 -33.64 7.41
C VAL A 34 1.80 -34.32 6.90
N TYR A 35 2.53 -34.97 7.80
CA TYR A 35 3.76 -35.68 7.48
C TYR A 35 3.50 -37.19 7.47
N LEU A 36 3.81 -37.82 6.34
CA LEU A 36 3.58 -39.25 6.05
C LEU A 36 4.90 -40.06 6.07
N GLY A 37 6.03 -39.44 6.42
CA GLY A 37 7.34 -40.10 6.45
C GLY A 37 8.24 -39.76 5.27
N SER A 38 9.16 -40.65 4.92
CA SER A 38 10.05 -40.51 3.76
C SER A 38 9.44 -41.15 2.51
N HIS A 39 9.80 -40.63 1.34
CA HIS A 39 9.53 -41.32 0.08
C HIS A 39 10.51 -42.47 -0.14
N GLU A 40 10.04 -43.59 -0.66
CA GLU A 40 10.88 -44.68 -1.18
C GLU A 40 11.21 -44.45 -2.66
N HIS A 41 11.66 -43.24 -3.00
CA HIS A 41 12.07 -42.96 -4.37
C HIS A 41 13.34 -43.76 -4.70
N GLY A 42 13.27 -44.62 -5.72
CA GLY A 42 14.45 -45.30 -6.28
C GLY A 42 15.34 -44.34 -7.09
N GLU A 43 16.53 -44.78 -7.48
CA GLU A 43 17.38 -44.00 -8.40
C GLU A 43 16.68 -43.83 -9.77
N GLY A 44 16.62 -42.60 -10.28
CA GLY A 44 16.01 -42.30 -11.59
C GLY A 44 14.62 -41.67 -11.57
N VAL A 45 14.24 -40.98 -10.49
CA VAL A 45 12.94 -40.30 -10.34
C VAL A 45 12.68 -39.31 -11.48
N MET A 46 11.54 -39.49 -12.16
CA MET A 46 11.07 -38.61 -13.22
C MET A 46 10.03 -37.62 -12.67
N GLU A 47 9.78 -36.50 -13.37
CA GLU A 47 8.75 -35.54 -12.95
C GLU A 47 7.34 -36.17 -12.86
N ALA A 48 7.07 -37.20 -13.67
CA ALA A 48 5.84 -37.98 -13.59
C ALA A 48 5.64 -38.67 -12.23
N ASP A 49 6.72 -39.07 -11.55
CA ASP A 49 6.64 -39.69 -10.22
C ASP A 49 6.19 -38.67 -9.17
N PHE A 50 6.66 -37.42 -9.25
CA PHE A 50 6.23 -36.35 -8.35
C PHE A 50 4.75 -35.97 -8.56
N HIS A 51 4.27 -36.00 -9.81
CA HIS A 51 2.85 -35.82 -10.12
C HIS A 51 2.01 -36.94 -9.48
N ARG A 52 2.44 -38.20 -9.60
CA ARG A 52 1.75 -39.34 -9.01
C ARG A 52 1.65 -39.24 -7.48
N VAL A 53 2.73 -38.83 -6.81
CA VAL A 53 2.72 -38.57 -5.36
C VAL A 53 1.69 -37.49 -4.99
N THR A 54 1.62 -36.43 -5.78
CA THR A 54 0.65 -35.35 -5.54
C THR A 54 -0.79 -35.84 -5.71
N GLU A 55 -1.05 -36.69 -6.69
CA GLU A 55 -2.37 -37.33 -6.82
C GLU A 55 -2.72 -38.22 -5.63
N THR A 56 -1.77 -38.97 -5.09
CA THR A 56 -2.01 -39.79 -3.89
C THR A 56 -2.32 -38.94 -2.67
N HIS A 57 -1.69 -37.78 -2.51
CA HIS A 57 -2.05 -36.85 -1.43
C HIS A 57 -3.47 -36.31 -1.58
N HIS A 58 -3.90 -35.93 -2.79
CA HIS A 58 -5.27 -35.46 -3.00
C HIS A 58 -6.30 -36.54 -2.69
N LYS A 59 -6.04 -37.79 -3.11
CA LYS A 59 -6.90 -38.94 -2.81
C LYS A 59 -6.96 -39.23 -1.31
N PHE A 60 -5.83 -39.13 -0.62
CA PHE A 60 -5.78 -39.27 0.83
C PHE A 60 -6.62 -38.19 1.51
N LEU A 61 -6.42 -36.91 1.16
CA LEU A 61 -7.13 -35.81 1.81
C LEU A 61 -8.64 -35.81 1.51
N GLN A 62 -9.04 -36.30 0.33
CA GLN A 62 -10.44 -36.42 -0.08
C GLN A 62 -11.31 -37.18 0.93
N SER A 63 -10.79 -38.22 1.58
CA SER A 63 -11.58 -39.01 2.55
C SER A 63 -11.98 -38.21 3.80
N TYR A 64 -11.27 -37.12 4.09
CA TYR A 64 -11.50 -36.27 5.25
C TYR A 64 -12.30 -35.01 4.93
N VAL A 65 -12.09 -34.42 3.75
CA VAL A 65 -12.76 -33.15 3.35
C VAL A 65 -13.99 -33.35 2.47
N GLY A 66 -14.28 -34.60 2.10
CA GLY A 66 -15.54 -35.04 1.49
C GLY A 66 -15.58 -35.06 -0.04
N SER A 67 -14.67 -34.39 -0.75
CA SER A 67 -14.53 -34.53 -2.21
C SER A 67 -13.11 -34.26 -2.68
N TYR A 68 -12.80 -34.73 -3.90
CA TYR A 68 -11.48 -34.57 -4.50
C TYR A 68 -11.17 -33.09 -4.83
N GLU A 69 -12.19 -32.35 -5.24
CA GLU A 69 -12.14 -30.91 -5.53
C GLU A 69 -11.84 -30.12 -4.26
N LYS A 70 -12.53 -30.45 -3.15
CA LYS A 70 -12.24 -29.86 -1.84
C LYS A 70 -10.84 -30.21 -1.35
N ALA A 71 -10.34 -31.40 -1.66
CA ALA A 71 -8.97 -31.79 -1.33
C ALA A 71 -7.94 -30.97 -2.12
N LYS A 72 -8.18 -30.72 -3.41
CA LYS A 72 -7.35 -29.83 -4.22
C LYS A 72 -7.38 -28.38 -3.72
N GLU A 73 -8.56 -27.87 -3.40
CA GLU A 73 -8.73 -26.51 -2.87
C GLU A 73 -8.10 -26.34 -1.48
N ALA A 74 -8.19 -27.35 -0.62
CA ALA A 74 -7.63 -27.29 0.71
C ALA A 74 -6.09 -27.45 0.72
N MET A 75 -5.51 -28.13 -0.26
CA MET A 75 -4.07 -28.43 -0.28
C MET A 75 -3.25 -27.24 -0.81
N ILE A 76 -2.40 -26.69 0.04
CA ILE A 76 -1.51 -25.57 -0.28
C ILE A 76 -0.24 -26.07 -0.97
N TYR A 77 0.28 -27.21 -0.54
CA TYR A 77 1.52 -27.75 -1.07
C TYR A 77 1.63 -29.25 -0.90
N SER A 78 2.20 -29.93 -1.89
CA SER A 78 2.48 -31.37 -1.89
C SER A 78 4.00 -31.56 -1.81
N TYR A 79 4.48 -32.14 -0.71
CA TYR A 79 5.89 -32.45 -0.55
C TYR A 79 6.20 -33.79 -1.23
N THR A 80 6.87 -33.72 -2.38
CA THR A 80 7.08 -34.88 -3.26
C THR A 80 8.53 -35.37 -3.33
N ARG A 81 9.48 -34.59 -2.82
CA ARG A 81 10.92 -34.85 -2.98
C ARG A 81 11.51 -35.52 -1.75
N ASN A 82 11.96 -34.73 -0.77
CA ASN A 82 12.72 -35.24 0.38
C ASN A 82 11.84 -35.77 1.53
N ILE A 83 10.58 -35.35 1.60
CA ILE A 83 9.62 -35.79 2.61
C ILE A 83 8.30 -36.14 1.90
N ASN A 84 7.57 -37.10 2.46
CA ASN A 84 6.22 -37.49 2.06
C ASN A 84 5.20 -36.78 2.95
N GLY A 85 4.23 -36.11 2.33
CA GLY A 85 3.24 -35.32 3.05
C GLY A 85 2.76 -34.09 2.28
N PHE A 86 1.88 -33.32 2.92
CA PHE A 86 1.28 -32.13 2.32
C PHE A 86 0.92 -31.08 3.37
N ALA A 87 0.80 -29.82 2.94
CA ALA A 87 0.23 -28.74 3.73
C ALA A 87 -1.20 -28.47 3.27
N ALA A 88 -2.15 -28.37 4.19
CA ALA A 88 -3.56 -28.14 3.87
C ALA A 88 -4.27 -27.24 4.88
N ILE A 89 -5.33 -26.57 4.42
CA ILE A 89 -6.24 -25.74 5.23
C ILE A 89 -7.36 -26.64 5.76
N LEU A 90 -7.30 -26.94 7.06
CA LEU A 90 -8.20 -27.89 7.73
C LEU A 90 -8.83 -27.26 8.96
N ASN A 91 -10.03 -27.69 9.33
CA ASN A 91 -10.56 -27.43 10.66
C ASN A 91 -9.92 -28.36 11.71
N GLU A 92 -10.12 -28.06 12.99
CA GLU A 92 -9.49 -28.82 14.09
C GLU A 92 -9.93 -30.29 14.13
N LYS A 93 -11.18 -30.59 13.75
CA LYS A 93 -11.69 -31.96 13.68
C LYS A 93 -11.05 -32.75 12.53
N GLU A 94 -11.01 -32.18 11.32
CA GLU A 94 -10.35 -32.78 10.17
C GLU A 94 -8.88 -33.09 10.47
N ALA A 95 -8.17 -32.15 11.12
CA ALA A 95 -6.76 -32.34 11.50
C ALA A 95 -6.58 -33.44 12.56
N ALA A 96 -7.48 -33.53 13.54
CA ALA A 96 -7.46 -34.59 14.55
C ALA A 96 -7.77 -35.97 13.94
N ASP A 97 -8.80 -36.05 13.10
CA ASP A 97 -9.20 -37.28 12.42
C ASP A 97 -8.06 -37.79 11.48
N ILE A 98 -7.32 -36.89 10.82
CA ILE A 98 -6.13 -37.24 10.02
C ILE A 98 -4.98 -37.73 10.92
N ALA A 99 -4.77 -37.13 12.08
CA ALA A 99 -3.69 -37.51 12.99
C ALA A 99 -3.84 -38.93 13.57
N GLU A 100 -5.05 -39.50 13.55
CA GLU A 100 -5.33 -40.87 13.98
C GLU A 100 -5.04 -41.93 12.89
N HIS A 101 -4.76 -41.52 11.64
CA HIS A 101 -4.51 -42.46 10.55
C HIS A 101 -3.16 -43.18 10.72
N PRO A 102 -3.07 -44.51 10.54
CA PRO A 102 -1.85 -45.28 10.79
C PRO A 102 -0.64 -44.85 9.94
N ASP A 103 -0.88 -44.38 8.73
CA ASP A 103 0.19 -43.91 7.82
C ASP A 103 0.60 -42.44 8.07
N VAL A 104 -0.07 -41.74 8.99
CA VAL A 104 0.27 -40.36 9.35
C VAL A 104 1.24 -40.36 10.52
N VAL A 105 2.45 -39.87 10.30
CA VAL A 105 3.49 -39.78 11.32
C VAL A 105 3.22 -38.61 12.27
N SER A 106 2.81 -37.45 11.72
CA SER A 106 2.45 -36.29 12.53
C SER A 106 1.62 -35.28 11.76
N VAL A 107 0.72 -34.59 12.47
CA VAL A 107 0.02 -33.40 11.99
C VAL A 107 0.49 -32.20 12.79
N LEU A 108 1.16 -31.27 12.12
CA LEU A 108 1.78 -30.11 12.75
C LEU A 108 1.02 -28.85 12.34
N LEU A 109 0.56 -28.06 13.31
CA LEU A 109 0.05 -26.73 13.00
C LEU A 109 1.17 -25.91 12.37
N ASN A 110 0.93 -25.38 11.16
CA ASN A 110 1.90 -24.51 10.50
C ASN A 110 2.04 -23.22 11.30
N ARG A 111 3.28 -22.84 11.61
CA ARG A 111 3.59 -21.67 12.43
C ARG A 111 4.61 -20.80 11.71
N GLY A 112 4.27 -19.52 11.53
CA GLY A 112 5.25 -18.53 11.11
C GLY A 112 6.39 -18.45 12.13
N ARG A 113 7.63 -18.53 11.63
CA ARG A 113 8.83 -18.35 12.45
C ARG A 113 9.17 -16.86 12.46
N LYS A 114 9.52 -16.31 13.64
CA LYS A 114 10.01 -14.94 13.76
C LYS A 114 11.51 -14.91 13.47
N LEU A 115 11.99 -13.84 12.84
CA LEU A 115 13.42 -13.59 12.65
C LEU A 115 14.10 -13.45 14.02
N HIS A 116 15.22 -14.13 14.21
CA HIS A 116 16.01 -14.02 15.43
C HIS A 116 17.34 -13.32 15.10
N THR A 117 17.49 -12.12 15.65
CA THR A 117 18.71 -11.27 15.73
C THR A 117 19.17 -10.56 14.45
N THR A 118 19.75 -9.36 14.63
CA THR A 118 20.31 -8.49 13.56
C THR A 118 21.79 -8.15 13.76
N HIS A 119 22.51 -8.79 14.70
CA HIS A 119 23.87 -8.35 15.12
C HIS A 119 24.87 -9.49 15.39
N SER A 120 24.86 -10.57 14.62
CA SER A 120 25.78 -11.71 14.83
C SER A 120 27.25 -11.36 14.56
N TRP A 121 27.56 -10.35 13.73
CA TRP A 121 28.93 -9.98 13.37
C TRP A 121 29.72 -9.35 14.53
N GLU A 122 29.08 -8.51 15.35
CA GLU A 122 29.69 -7.90 16.54
C GLU A 122 29.91 -8.96 17.63
N PHE A 123 28.92 -9.84 17.83
CA PHE A 123 29.03 -10.96 18.76
C PHE A 123 30.19 -11.91 18.41
N MET A 124 30.45 -12.14 17.12
CA MET A 124 31.52 -13.02 16.65
C MET A 124 32.89 -12.32 16.50
N SER A 125 33.01 -11.03 16.86
CA SER A 125 34.28 -10.26 16.79
C SER A 125 35.00 -10.38 15.43
N MET A 126 34.24 -10.45 14.33
CA MET A 126 34.81 -10.77 13.00
C MET A 126 35.55 -9.58 12.38
N GLU A 127 35.13 -8.35 12.71
CA GLU A 127 35.81 -7.10 12.40
C GLU A 127 35.73 -6.11 13.59
N HIS A 128 36.64 -5.14 13.62
CA HIS A 128 36.55 -3.99 14.53
C HIS A 128 36.87 -2.72 13.75
N ASN A 129 35.92 -1.78 13.70
CA ASN A 129 36.04 -0.51 12.96
C ASN A 129 36.44 -0.69 11.49
N GLY A 130 35.86 -1.67 10.79
CA GLY A 130 36.16 -1.96 9.38
C GLY A 130 37.53 -2.60 9.12
N VAL A 131 38.28 -2.97 10.15
CA VAL A 131 39.59 -3.62 10.01
C VAL A 131 39.50 -5.09 10.41
N VAL A 132 39.80 -5.98 9.45
CA VAL A 132 39.91 -7.43 9.68
C VAL A 132 41.31 -7.74 10.20
N HIS A 133 41.42 -8.03 11.50
CA HIS A 133 42.70 -8.35 12.13
C HIS A 133 43.32 -9.64 11.54
N SER A 134 44.65 -9.74 11.53
CA SER A 134 45.39 -10.90 10.97
C SER A 134 45.00 -12.25 11.59
N LYS A 135 44.52 -12.23 12.85
CA LYS A 135 44.05 -13.40 13.59
C LYS A 135 42.54 -13.68 13.45
N SER A 136 41.79 -12.86 12.69
CA SER A 136 40.34 -13.00 12.49
C SER A 136 39.98 -14.34 11.83
N LEU A 137 38.81 -14.86 12.16
CA LEU A 137 38.24 -16.07 11.55
C LEU A 137 38.07 -15.90 10.03
N PHE A 138 37.80 -14.70 9.52
CA PHE A 138 37.70 -14.47 8.07
C PHE A 138 38.99 -14.84 7.32
N ARG A 139 40.16 -14.46 7.85
CA ARG A 139 41.45 -14.83 7.23
C ARG A 139 41.76 -16.32 7.38
N LYS A 140 41.48 -16.89 8.55
CA LYS A 140 41.69 -18.34 8.78
C LYS A 140 40.78 -19.21 7.91
N ALA A 141 39.56 -18.76 7.66
CA ALA A 141 38.57 -19.44 6.84
C ALA A 141 38.69 -19.11 5.34
N ARG A 142 39.74 -18.40 4.91
CA ARG A 142 39.91 -17.91 3.53
C ARG A 142 38.66 -17.22 2.98
N TYR A 143 37.98 -16.44 3.82
CA TYR A 143 36.74 -15.73 3.49
C TYR A 143 35.61 -16.63 2.95
N GLY A 144 35.65 -17.93 3.26
CA GLY A 144 34.64 -18.89 2.78
C GLY A 144 34.89 -19.44 1.37
N GLU A 145 36.11 -19.28 0.82
CA GLU A 145 36.50 -19.88 -0.46
C GLU A 145 36.17 -21.39 -0.50
N ASP A 146 35.52 -21.82 -1.59
CA ASP A 146 35.01 -23.18 -1.83
C ASP A 146 33.90 -23.68 -0.89
N VAL A 147 33.27 -22.82 -0.08
CA VAL A 147 32.16 -23.20 0.81
C VAL A 147 30.82 -22.79 0.20
N ILE A 148 29.87 -23.72 0.14
CA ILE A 148 28.48 -23.43 -0.24
C ILE A 148 27.67 -23.23 1.03
N ILE A 149 27.11 -22.04 1.20
CA ILE A 149 26.24 -21.70 2.32
C ILE A 149 24.80 -21.66 1.79
N GLY A 150 23.97 -22.60 2.27
CA GLY A 150 22.52 -22.54 2.04
C GLY A 150 21.88 -21.58 3.03
N ASN A 151 21.38 -20.44 2.53
CA ASN A 151 20.68 -19.46 3.35
C ASN A 151 19.17 -19.55 3.13
N LEU A 152 18.43 -19.91 4.19
CA LEU A 152 16.97 -19.91 4.22
C LEU A 152 16.51 -18.69 5.02
N ASP A 153 16.39 -17.56 4.34
CA ASP A 153 16.02 -16.28 4.94
C ASP A 153 14.92 -15.60 4.09
N THR A 154 14.53 -14.38 4.46
CA THR A 154 13.62 -13.50 3.72
C THR A 154 14.11 -13.14 2.30
N GLY A 155 15.38 -13.43 2.00
CA GLY A 155 16.03 -13.15 0.72
C GLY A 155 17.29 -12.31 0.90
N VAL A 156 18.03 -12.15 -0.19
CA VAL A 156 19.15 -11.19 -0.28
C VAL A 156 18.95 -10.36 -1.54
N TRP A 157 19.65 -9.22 -1.65
CA TRP A 157 19.71 -8.40 -2.87
C TRP A 157 20.91 -8.82 -3.71
N PRO A 158 20.79 -9.72 -4.70
CA PRO A 158 21.95 -10.21 -5.44
C PRO A 158 22.64 -9.10 -6.23
N GLU A 159 21.95 -8.00 -6.52
CA GLU A 159 22.50 -6.85 -7.24
C GLU A 159 23.16 -5.82 -6.32
N SER A 160 23.08 -6.00 -5.00
CA SER A 160 23.83 -5.17 -4.06
C SER A 160 25.33 -5.31 -4.35
N PRO A 161 26.09 -4.19 -4.30
CA PRO A 161 27.54 -4.20 -4.42
C PRO A 161 28.26 -5.25 -3.57
N SER A 162 27.67 -5.66 -2.45
CA SER A 162 28.18 -6.68 -1.53
C SER A 162 28.17 -8.11 -2.09
N PHE A 163 27.41 -8.38 -3.15
CA PHE A 163 27.31 -9.69 -3.81
C PHE A 163 27.87 -9.67 -5.24
N ARG A 164 28.70 -8.67 -5.58
CA ARG A 164 29.41 -8.67 -6.86
C ARG A 164 30.42 -9.81 -6.90
N ASP A 165 30.46 -10.50 -8.03
CA ASP A 165 31.41 -11.58 -8.28
C ASP A 165 32.85 -11.07 -8.56
N GLU A 166 33.08 -9.76 -8.48
CA GLU A 166 34.40 -9.16 -8.68
C GLU A 166 35.40 -9.68 -7.62
N GLY A 167 36.40 -10.45 -8.08
CA GLY A 167 37.40 -11.06 -7.22
C GLY A 167 37.00 -12.44 -6.67
N ILE A 168 35.80 -12.94 -6.99
CA ILE A 168 35.39 -14.32 -6.72
C ILE A 168 35.85 -15.20 -7.89
N GLY A 169 36.50 -16.32 -7.58
CA GLY A 169 37.02 -17.28 -8.57
C GLY A 169 35.92 -17.99 -9.38
N PRO A 170 36.30 -18.90 -10.29
CA PRO A 170 35.34 -19.64 -11.11
C PRO A 170 34.41 -20.53 -10.26
N ILE A 171 33.20 -20.78 -10.77
CA ILE A 171 32.22 -21.68 -10.15
C ILE A 171 32.88 -23.06 -9.89
N PRO A 172 32.78 -23.62 -8.67
CA PRO A 172 33.37 -24.93 -8.36
C PRO A 172 32.87 -26.03 -9.29
N SER A 173 33.77 -26.88 -9.79
CA SER A 173 33.45 -27.97 -10.73
C SER A 173 32.43 -29.00 -10.21
N ARG A 174 32.27 -29.07 -8.87
CA ARG A 174 31.27 -29.93 -8.19
C ARG A 174 29.86 -29.34 -8.15
N TRP A 175 29.68 -28.07 -8.51
CA TRP A 175 28.38 -27.41 -8.50
C TRP A 175 27.49 -27.98 -9.62
N LYS A 176 26.30 -28.47 -9.24
CA LYS A 176 25.32 -29.07 -10.17
C LYS A 176 24.14 -28.15 -10.52
N GLY A 177 24.15 -26.91 -10.03
CA GLY A 177 23.10 -25.94 -10.31
C GLY A 177 23.24 -25.32 -11.70
N LYS A 178 22.13 -24.86 -12.28
CA LYS A 178 22.08 -24.12 -13.55
C LYS A 178 21.39 -22.78 -13.34
N CYS A 179 21.84 -21.75 -14.07
CA CYS A 179 21.09 -20.49 -14.15
C CYS A 179 19.77 -20.73 -14.89
N GLN A 180 18.65 -20.41 -14.25
CA GLN A 180 17.32 -20.51 -14.83
C GLN A 180 17.02 -19.18 -15.56
N THR A 181 17.28 -19.14 -16.87
CA THR A 181 16.80 -18.19 -17.91
C THR A 181 17.67 -16.98 -18.30
N THR A 182 17.75 -16.75 -19.63
CA THR A 182 18.38 -15.63 -20.35
C THR A 182 17.41 -14.88 -21.29
N ASP A 183 16.12 -15.23 -21.31
CA ASP A 183 15.11 -14.61 -22.19
C ASP A 183 13.93 -14.06 -21.39
N PHE A 184 13.88 -12.74 -21.18
CA PHE A 184 12.63 -12.07 -20.81
C PHE A 184 12.43 -10.81 -21.65
N ARG A 185 11.30 -10.75 -22.37
CA ARG A 185 10.74 -9.48 -22.81
C ARG A 185 10.31 -8.71 -21.56
N CYS A 186 10.92 -7.54 -21.37
CA CYS A 186 10.75 -6.74 -20.18
C CYS A 186 9.37 -6.06 -20.17
N ASN A 187 8.64 -6.15 -19.06
CA ASN A 187 7.30 -5.62 -18.84
C ASN A 187 7.29 -4.62 -17.67
N SER A 188 7.00 -3.35 -17.99
CA SER A 188 6.96 -2.25 -17.01
C SER A 188 5.84 -2.36 -15.98
N THR A 189 4.72 -3.00 -16.34
CA THR A 189 3.60 -3.24 -15.40
C THR A 189 4.00 -4.23 -14.31
N LEU A 190 4.97 -5.11 -14.59
CA LEU A 190 5.56 -6.01 -13.62
C LEU A 190 6.73 -5.38 -12.85
N CYS A 191 7.06 -4.11 -13.08
CA CYS A 191 8.20 -3.41 -12.47
C CYS A 191 9.52 -4.19 -12.59
N GLN A 192 9.79 -4.74 -13.77
CA GLN A 192 11.00 -5.50 -14.02
C GLN A 192 12.23 -4.58 -14.18
N ARG A 193 13.40 -5.08 -13.80
CA ARG A 193 14.67 -4.35 -13.91
C ARG A 193 14.86 -3.85 -15.36
N GLY A 194 15.26 -2.58 -15.51
CA GLY A 194 15.45 -1.93 -16.82
C GLY A 194 14.18 -1.45 -17.53
N THR A 195 12.97 -1.67 -16.98
CA THR A 195 11.71 -1.22 -17.61
C THR A 195 11.15 0.10 -17.08
N ILE A 196 11.60 0.51 -15.89
CA ILE A 196 11.10 1.68 -15.20
C ILE A 196 11.97 2.88 -15.59
N ASP A 197 11.34 3.92 -16.13
CA ASP A 197 11.99 5.19 -16.41
C ASP A 197 12.29 5.92 -15.09
N PRO A 198 13.56 6.07 -14.68
CA PRO A 198 13.91 6.66 -13.39
C PRO A 198 13.45 8.12 -13.27
N LYS A 199 13.30 8.84 -14.39
CA LYS A 199 12.77 10.21 -14.37
C LYS A 199 11.29 10.25 -14.01
N LYS A 200 10.53 9.20 -14.34
CA LYS A 200 9.10 9.07 -14.04
C LYS A 200 8.83 8.39 -12.70
N ALA A 201 9.76 7.56 -12.22
CA ALA A 201 9.63 6.89 -10.92
C ALA A 201 10.09 7.78 -9.76
N ARG A 202 11.09 8.65 -9.97
CA ARG A 202 11.64 9.49 -8.91
C ARG A 202 10.57 10.31 -8.19
N GLY A 203 10.43 10.12 -6.88
CA GLY A 203 9.46 10.84 -6.05
C GLY A 203 8.05 10.25 -5.98
N HIS A 204 7.81 9.09 -6.62
CA HIS A 204 6.45 8.60 -6.92
C HIS A 204 6.15 7.24 -6.33
N ILE A 205 4.87 6.93 -6.15
CA ILE A 205 4.40 5.59 -5.79
C ILE A 205 4.16 4.82 -7.08
N LEU A 206 4.90 3.72 -7.28
CA LEU A 206 4.71 2.83 -8.42
C LEU A 206 3.65 1.79 -8.12
N VAL A 207 2.80 1.48 -9.11
CA VAL A 207 1.87 0.35 -9.01
C VAL A 207 2.41 -0.79 -9.86
N CYS A 208 2.76 -1.88 -9.21
CA CYS A 208 3.36 -3.06 -9.81
C CYS A 208 2.39 -4.22 -9.73
N LEU A 209 2.29 -5.01 -10.79
CA LEU A 209 1.52 -6.25 -10.81
C LEU A 209 2.43 -7.43 -10.40
N ARG A 210 1.89 -8.33 -9.57
CA ARG A 210 2.49 -9.63 -9.26
C ARG A 210 2.61 -10.46 -10.53
N GLY A 211 3.56 -11.38 -10.57
CA GLY A 211 3.79 -12.24 -11.72
C GLY A 211 5.12 -12.95 -11.59
N ILE A 212 5.80 -13.13 -12.72
CA ILE A 212 7.02 -13.94 -12.86
C ILE A 212 8.24 -13.44 -12.07
N SER A 213 8.33 -12.15 -11.73
CA SER A 213 9.43 -11.59 -10.91
C SER A 213 9.05 -11.54 -9.44
N ALA A 214 10.06 -11.63 -8.56
CA ALA A 214 9.82 -11.70 -7.12
C ALA A 214 9.18 -10.42 -6.59
N ARG A 215 8.30 -10.55 -5.59
CA ARG A 215 7.56 -9.42 -4.99
C ARG A 215 8.51 -8.41 -4.33
N LEU A 216 9.57 -8.88 -3.68
CA LEU A 216 10.64 -8.03 -3.16
C LEU A 216 11.47 -7.34 -4.25
N GLU A 217 11.83 -8.07 -5.31
CA GLU A 217 12.61 -7.54 -6.44
C GLU A 217 11.91 -6.33 -7.08
N LYS A 218 10.58 -6.38 -7.24
CA LYS A 218 9.78 -5.25 -7.75
C LYS A 218 9.95 -4.00 -6.89
N SER A 219 9.96 -4.16 -5.57
CA SER A 219 10.16 -3.05 -4.64
C SER A 219 11.56 -2.47 -4.70
N LEU A 220 12.57 -3.31 -4.92
CA LEU A 220 13.94 -2.86 -5.14
C LEU A 220 14.06 -2.10 -6.46
N VAL A 221 13.53 -2.62 -7.55
CA VAL A 221 13.57 -1.95 -8.87
C VAL A 221 12.86 -0.60 -8.79
N ALA A 222 11.72 -0.53 -8.09
CA ALA A 222 11.04 0.72 -7.82
C ALA A 222 11.92 1.70 -7.01
N PHE A 223 12.59 1.21 -5.97
CA PHE A 223 13.50 2.00 -5.12
C PHE A 223 14.69 2.54 -5.90
N GLU A 224 15.39 1.68 -6.65
CA GLU A 224 16.52 2.04 -7.49
C GLU A 224 16.12 3.06 -8.57
N ALA A 225 14.88 2.98 -9.08
CA ALA A 225 14.34 3.97 -10.01
C ALA A 225 13.94 5.30 -9.34
N GLY A 226 14.03 5.40 -8.01
CA GLY A 226 13.76 6.61 -7.22
C GLY A 226 12.33 6.73 -6.69
N ALA A 227 11.51 5.68 -6.78
CA ALA A 227 10.17 5.67 -6.22
C ALA A 227 10.20 5.87 -4.70
N VAL A 228 9.15 6.47 -4.15
CA VAL A 228 8.98 6.72 -2.70
C VAL A 228 8.00 5.75 -2.05
N GLY A 229 7.35 4.91 -2.85
CA GLY A 229 6.40 3.89 -2.39
C GLY A 229 6.05 2.90 -3.50
N MET A 230 5.43 1.79 -3.14
CA MET A 230 4.94 0.82 -4.12
C MET A 230 3.58 0.21 -3.72
N ILE A 231 2.65 0.10 -4.65
CA ILE A 231 1.45 -0.74 -4.49
C ILE A 231 1.68 -2.00 -5.30
N LEU A 232 1.62 -3.16 -4.64
CA LEU A 232 1.77 -4.45 -5.30
C LEU A 232 0.40 -5.11 -5.45
N CYS A 233 -0.14 -5.09 -6.67
CA CYS A 233 -1.41 -5.73 -6.99
C CYS A 233 -1.19 -7.21 -7.33
N ASN A 234 -1.99 -8.11 -6.77
CA ASN A 234 -2.01 -9.48 -7.26
C ASN A 234 -2.51 -9.57 -8.71
N ASP A 235 -1.95 -10.50 -9.47
CA ASP A 235 -2.49 -10.95 -10.74
C ASP A 235 -3.64 -11.94 -10.53
N GLN A 236 -4.38 -12.23 -11.60
CA GLN A 236 -5.58 -13.06 -11.56
C GLN A 236 -5.30 -14.46 -10.97
N ASP A 237 -4.16 -15.04 -11.31
CA ASP A 237 -3.76 -16.38 -10.87
C ASP A 237 -3.40 -16.42 -9.37
N SER A 238 -2.96 -15.30 -8.81
CA SER A 238 -2.67 -15.16 -7.36
C SER A 238 -3.92 -14.78 -6.53
N GLY A 239 -5.03 -14.44 -7.17
CA GLY A 239 -6.31 -14.13 -6.52
C GLY A 239 -6.20 -13.10 -5.39
N ASN A 240 -6.95 -13.32 -4.31
CA ASN A 240 -7.04 -12.41 -3.17
C ASN A 240 -6.09 -12.79 -2.00
N GLU A 241 -5.08 -13.62 -2.25
CA GLU A 241 -4.12 -14.02 -1.23
C GLU A 241 -3.16 -12.87 -0.87
N LEU A 242 -3.17 -12.42 0.38
CA LEU A 242 -2.24 -11.39 0.87
C LEU A 242 -1.12 -12.04 1.68
N ILE A 243 0.12 -11.77 1.29
CA ILE A 243 1.32 -12.26 1.96
C ILE A 243 2.10 -11.04 2.47
N ALA A 244 2.55 -11.09 3.72
CA ALA A 244 3.32 -10.01 4.31
C ALA A 244 4.80 -10.14 3.94
N ASP A 245 5.22 -9.43 2.88
CA ASP A 245 6.62 -9.35 2.47
C ASP A 245 7.28 -8.03 2.95
N PRO A 246 8.55 -8.05 3.35
CA PRO A 246 9.31 -6.84 3.64
C PRO A 246 9.79 -6.18 2.34
N HIS A 247 9.46 -4.90 2.11
CA HIS A 247 9.78 -4.17 0.87
C HIS A 247 10.79 -3.03 1.07
N PHE A 248 11.51 -2.64 0.02
CA PHE A 248 12.52 -1.54 0.00
C PHE A 248 11.93 -0.15 0.17
N LEU A 249 10.62 -0.07 -0.04
CA LEU A 249 9.82 1.14 -0.01
C LEU A 249 8.63 0.87 0.89
N PRO A 250 8.04 1.92 1.50
CA PRO A 250 6.68 1.83 2.02
C PRO A 250 5.76 1.22 0.95
N SER A 251 5.25 0.02 1.22
CA SER A 251 4.55 -0.77 0.23
C SER A 251 3.28 -1.40 0.79
N SER A 252 2.23 -1.41 -0.01
CA SER A 252 0.98 -2.10 0.29
C SER A 252 0.74 -3.17 -0.77
N GLN A 253 0.73 -4.43 -0.35
CA GLN A 253 0.22 -5.51 -1.18
C GLN A 253 -1.30 -5.54 -1.10
N ILE A 254 -1.96 -5.61 -2.25
CA ILE A 254 -3.42 -5.62 -2.36
C ILE A 254 -3.91 -6.80 -3.18
N THR A 255 -5.18 -7.14 -2.98
CA THR A 255 -5.83 -8.28 -3.61
C THR A 255 -5.97 -8.10 -5.13
N TYR A 256 -6.32 -9.15 -5.86
CA TYR A 256 -6.61 -9.04 -7.29
C TYR A 256 -7.81 -8.11 -7.54
N GLU A 257 -8.89 -8.24 -6.76
CA GLU A 257 -10.08 -7.39 -6.88
C GLU A 257 -9.76 -5.90 -6.64
N ASP A 258 -9.01 -5.60 -5.57
CA ASP A 258 -8.56 -4.22 -5.31
C ASP A 258 -7.58 -3.75 -6.38
N GLY A 259 -6.73 -4.65 -6.88
CA GLY A 259 -5.80 -4.41 -7.97
C GLY A 259 -6.51 -3.98 -9.25
N VAL A 260 -7.61 -4.65 -9.63
CA VAL A 260 -8.46 -4.27 -10.76
C VAL A 260 -9.01 -2.86 -10.58
N ALA A 261 -9.50 -2.52 -9.38
CA ALA A 261 -9.98 -1.17 -9.07
C ALA A 261 -8.87 -0.12 -9.14
N VAL A 262 -7.67 -0.42 -8.63
CA VAL A 262 -6.50 0.46 -8.69
C VAL A 262 -6.01 0.66 -10.12
N PHE A 263 -5.91 -0.41 -10.93
CA PHE A 263 -5.55 -0.29 -12.35
C PHE A 263 -6.62 0.42 -13.17
N ALA A 264 -7.91 0.19 -12.89
CA ALA A 264 -9.00 0.94 -13.50
C ALA A 264 -8.94 2.43 -13.13
N TYR A 265 -8.61 2.74 -11.87
CA TYR A 265 -8.38 4.10 -11.39
C TYR A 265 -7.17 4.77 -12.08
N ILE A 266 -6.01 4.10 -12.14
CA ILE A 266 -4.79 4.59 -12.83
C ILE A 266 -5.05 4.83 -14.31
N ASN A 267 -5.83 3.96 -14.95
CA ASN A 267 -6.21 4.09 -16.36
C ASN A 267 -7.38 5.05 -16.60
N SER A 268 -7.97 5.63 -15.55
CA SER A 268 -9.07 6.60 -15.67
C SER A 268 -8.58 8.03 -15.49
N THR A 269 -9.15 8.99 -16.24
CA THR A 269 -8.86 10.43 -16.03
C THR A 269 -10.16 11.27 -16.04
N LYS A 270 -10.31 12.20 -15.05
CA LYS A 270 -10.94 13.56 -15.08
C LYS A 270 -11.90 13.91 -13.90
N THR A 271 -12.27 15.19 -13.74
CA THR A 271 -13.46 15.70 -12.96
C THR A 271 -14.79 15.32 -13.63
N ARG A 272 -14.72 14.25 -14.40
CA ARG A 272 -15.74 13.66 -15.21
C ARG A 272 -15.62 12.17 -14.93
N SER A 273 -16.73 11.45 -14.81
CA SER A 273 -16.70 9.99 -14.70
C SER A 273 -16.02 9.36 -15.92
N ASN A 274 -15.82 8.05 -15.89
CA ASN A 274 -15.38 7.23 -17.03
C ASN A 274 -16.11 7.52 -18.36
N SER A 275 -17.32 8.10 -18.31
CA SER A 275 -18.11 8.56 -19.47
C SER A 275 -17.80 9.98 -19.97
N ALA A 276 -16.77 10.64 -19.44
CA ALA A 276 -16.48 12.05 -19.69
C ALA A 276 -17.62 13.04 -19.33
N LYS A 277 -18.59 12.65 -18.48
CA LYS A 277 -19.63 13.53 -17.91
C LYS A 277 -19.25 13.98 -16.49
N PRO A 278 -19.72 15.13 -15.96
CA PRO A 278 -19.44 15.53 -14.58
C PRO A 278 -19.69 14.40 -13.57
N ILE A 279 -18.85 14.32 -12.53
CA ILE A 279 -19.05 13.37 -11.42
C ILE A 279 -20.45 13.59 -10.84
N LEU A 280 -21.16 12.50 -10.55
CA LEU A 280 -22.49 12.51 -9.95
C LEU A 280 -22.38 12.11 -8.47
N ASP A 281 -23.25 12.69 -7.65
CA ASP A 281 -23.62 12.24 -6.32
C ASP A 281 -24.95 11.51 -6.47
N ALA A 282 -24.89 10.17 -6.48
CA ALA A 282 -25.93 9.30 -7.00
C ALA A 282 -26.39 9.73 -8.42
N ASN A 283 -27.53 10.42 -8.52
CA ASN A 283 -28.16 10.83 -9.77
C ASN A 283 -28.03 12.34 -10.07
N VAL A 284 -27.41 13.11 -9.19
CA VAL A 284 -27.30 14.58 -9.31
C VAL A 284 -25.85 14.97 -9.55
N LYS A 285 -25.59 16.05 -10.27
CA LYS A 285 -24.21 16.55 -10.46
C LYS A 285 -23.55 16.84 -9.12
N ALA A 286 -22.46 16.15 -8.82
CA ALA A 286 -21.72 16.33 -7.58
C ALA A 286 -21.06 17.72 -7.53
N THR A 287 -20.93 18.23 -6.30
CA THR A 287 -20.33 19.52 -6.00
C THR A 287 -18.99 19.32 -5.27
N PRO A 288 -18.18 20.38 -5.10
CA PRO A 288 -17.02 20.35 -4.22
C PRO A 288 -17.30 19.88 -2.78
N PHE A 289 -18.55 19.90 -2.29
CA PHE A 289 -18.85 19.31 -0.99
C PHE A 289 -18.84 17.77 -1.01
N ALA A 290 -19.10 17.16 -2.17
CA ALA A 290 -19.08 15.71 -2.33
C ALA A 290 -17.68 15.17 -2.68
N TYR A 291 -16.94 15.87 -3.55
CA TYR A 291 -15.64 15.38 -4.06
C TYR A 291 -14.45 16.31 -3.77
N GLY A 292 -14.63 17.38 -3.00
CA GLY A 292 -13.57 18.38 -2.74
C GLY A 292 -13.04 19.00 -4.04
N SER A 293 -11.74 18.82 -4.27
CA SER A 293 -11.08 19.28 -5.51
C SER A 293 -11.36 18.42 -6.73
N GLY A 294 -11.97 17.25 -6.55
CA GLY A 294 -12.26 16.25 -7.58
C GLY A 294 -11.46 14.97 -7.37
N HIS A 295 -11.51 14.08 -8.36
CA HIS A 295 -10.75 12.83 -8.31
C HIS A 295 -9.24 13.10 -8.43
N ILE A 296 -8.45 12.47 -7.56
CA ILE A 296 -6.98 12.53 -7.54
C ILE A 296 -6.36 12.13 -8.89
N ARG A 297 -5.25 12.80 -9.25
CA ARG A 297 -4.50 12.60 -10.51
C ARG A 297 -3.00 12.45 -10.20
N PRO A 298 -2.52 11.23 -9.91
CA PRO A 298 -1.17 11.00 -9.39
C PRO A 298 -0.08 11.62 -10.26
N ASN A 299 -0.11 11.38 -11.57
CA ASN A 299 0.88 11.92 -12.52
C ASN A 299 0.87 13.46 -12.62
N ARG A 300 -0.22 14.13 -12.26
CA ARG A 300 -0.27 15.61 -12.21
C ARG A 300 0.02 16.16 -10.82
N ALA A 301 -0.18 15.37 -9.78
CA ALA A 301 0.25 15.72 -8.43
C ALA A 301 1.78 15.60 -8.29
N MET A 302 2.39 14.70 -9.08
CA MET A 302 3.83 14.53 -9.27
C MET A 302 4.56 15.80 -9.68
N ASP A 303 4.00 16.44 -10.68
CA ASP A 303 4.56 17.63 -11.31
C ASP A 303 3.45 18.68 -11.37
N PRO A 304 3.15 19.33 -10.23
CA PRO A 304 2.02 20.23 -10.13
C PRO A 304 2.33 21.62 -10.70
N GLY A 305 3.61 21.92 -10.98
CA GLY A 305 4.09 23.26 -11.33
C GLY A 305 4.14 24.19 -10.11
N LEU A 306 2.98 24.49 -9.52
CA LEU A 306 2.86 25.33 -8.32
C LEU A 306 2.16 24.61 -7.17
N VAL A 307 2.55 24.96 -5.93
CA VAL A 307 1.92 24.46 -4.70
C VAL A 307 1.53 25.60 -3.77
N TYR A 308 0.51 25.34 -2.95
CA TYR A 308 0.17 26.17 -1.80
C TYR A 308 0.91 25.61 -0.58
N GLU A 309 2.07 26.17 -0.27
CA GLU A 309 2.87 25.73 0.86
C GLU A 309 2.30 26.30 2.18
N LEU A 310 2.23 25.43 3.18
CA LEU A 310 1.89 25.75 4.57
C LEU A 310 3.04 25.27 5.45
N ASN A 311 3.36 26.04 6.49
CA ASN A 311 4.35 25.68 7.50
C ASN A 311 3.70 25.45 8.86
N ILE A 312 4.51 25.04 9.85
CA ILE A 312 4.03 24.74 11.20
C ILE A 312 3.30 25.93 11.83
N ASN A 313 3.81 27.15 11.66
CA ASN A 313 3.18 28.34 12.23
C ASN A 313 1.81 28.60 11.62
N ASP A 314 1.59 28.31 10.33
CA ASP A 314 0.27 28.43 9.71
C ASP A 314 -0.75 27.51 10.39
N TYR A 315 -0.35 26.26 10.70
CA TYR A 315 -1.19 25.32 11.44
C TYR A 315 -1.42 25.76 12.89
N LEU A 316 -0.40 26.28 13.57
CA LEU A 316 -0.56 26.79 14.93
C LEU A 316 -1.49 28.01 14.98
N SER A 317 -1.39 28.92 14.02
CA SER A 317 -2.33 30.04 13.87
C SER A 317 -3.76 29.57 13.57
N PHE A 318 -3.93 28.52 12.74
CA PHE A 318 -5.24 27.90 12.52
C PHE A 318 -5.82 27.32 13.82
N LEU A 319 -5.01 26.67 14.64
CA LEU A 319 -5.44 26.13 15.94
C LEU A 319 -5.85 27.25 16.90
N CYS A 320 -5.12 28.36 16.91
CA CYS A 320 -5.52 29.57 17.64
C CYS A 320 -6.90 30.07 17.20
N PHE A 321 -7.14 30.16 15.88
CA PHE A 321 -8.42 30.61 15.32
C PHE A 321 -9.61 29.74 15.75
N ILE A 322 -9.44 28.42 15.87
CA ILE A 322 -10.52 27.51 16.31
C ILE A 322 -10.66 27.43 17.84
N GLY A 323 -9.86 28.18 18.61
CA GLY A 323 -10.02 28.37 20.05
C GLY A 323 -8.96 27.69 20.94
N TYR A 324 -7.87 27.18 20.39
CA TYR A 324 -6.77 26.67 21.21
C TYR A 324 -5.97 27.83 21.80
N ASN A 325 -5.67 27.76 23.10
CA ASN A 325 -4.84 28.76 23.76
C ASN A 325 -3.35 28.34 23.78
N GLN A 326 -2.48 29.29 24.10
CA GLN A 326 -1.03 29.11 24.15
C GLN A 326 -0.60 27.91 25.01
N THR A 327 -1.27 27.67 26.14
CA THR A 327 -0.95 26.56 27.06
C THR A 327 -1.28 25.20 26.44
N GLN A 328 -2.39 25.09 25.72
CA GLN A 328 -2.76 23.85 25.03
C GLN A 328 -1.81 23.56 23.87
N ILE A 329 -1.44 24.58 23.10
CA ILE A 329 -0.51 24.45 21.98
C ILE A 329 0.87 23.98 22.46
N SER A 330 1.40 24.59 23.53
CA SER A 330 2.73 24.26 24.04
C SER A 330 2.84 22.82 24.55
N MET A 331 1.75 22.19 24.99
CA MET A 331 1.75 20.79 25.44
C MET A 331 2.13 19.81 24.32
N PHE A 332 1.81 20.10 23.06
CA PHE A 332 2.10 19.19 21.94
C PHE A 332 3.13 19.74 20.94
N SER A 333 3.30 21.06 20.83
CA SER A 333 4.32 21.66 19.96
C SER A 333 5.72 21.67 20.59
N GLY A 334 5.81 21.48 21.92
CA GLY A 334 7.06 21.59 22.69
C GLY A 334 7.65 23.01 22.73
N THR A 335 6.97 24.00 22.15
CA THR A 335 7.43 25.38 22.00
C THR A 335 6.32 26.36 22.37
N ARG A 336 6.71 27.50 22.95
CA ARG A 336 5.75 28.55 23.32
C ARG A 336 5.35 29.32 22.06
N TYR A 337 4.12 29.12 21.59
CA TYR A 337 3.55 29.82 20.43
C TYR A 337 2.61 30.95 20.86
N HIS A 338 2.68 32.12 20.24
CA HIS A 338 1.79 33.24 20.51
C HIS A 338 0.65 33.26 19.48
N CYS A 339 -0.59 33.38 19.95
CA CYS A 339 -1.75 33.43 19.07
C CYS A 339 -1.99 34.88 18.62
N ASP A 340 -1.65 35.17 17.37
CA ASP A 340 -2.02 36.41 16.70
C ASP A 340 -3.42 36.30 16.07
N ASP A 341 -4.11 37.44 15.93
CA ASP A 341 -5.37 37.50 15.19
C ASP A 341 -5.11 37.23 13.71
N ILE A 342 -5.65 36.12 13.20
CA ILE A 342 -5.56 35.76 11.79
C ILE A 342 -6.92 35.85 11.09
N ASN A 343 -6.89 36.29 9.84
CA ASN A 343 -8.02 36.11 8.95
C ASN A 343 -7.98 34.69 8.38
N ILE A 344 -8.93 33.83 8.80
CA ILE A 344 -9.00 32.45 8.33
C ILE A 344 -9.14 32.35 6.80
N LEU A 345 -9.69 33.36 6.14
CA LEU A 345 -9.82 33.37 4.69
C LEU A 345 -8.46 33.44 4.00
N ASP A 346 -7.41 33.94 4.67
CA ASP A 346 -6.04 34.04 4.17
C ASP A 346 -5.21 32.78 4.45
N PHE A 347 -5.76 31.78 5.15
CA PHE A 347 -5.11 30.49 5.32
C PHE A 347 -4.78 29.89 3.95
N ASN A 348 -3.49 29.58 3.71
CA ASN A 348 -2.95 29.30 2.38
C ASN A 348 -3.32 27.88 1.88
N TYR A 349 -4.61 27.56 1.89
CA TYR A 349 -5.15 26.26 1.52
C TYR A 349 -5.49 26.24 0.01
N PRO A 350 -5.35 25.09 -0.67
CA PRO A 350 -5.55 24.96 -2.11
C PRO A 350 -7.01 25.07 -2.58
N THR A 351 -7.96 25.23 -1.64
CA THR A 351 -9.38 25.50 -1.91
C THR A 351 -9.80 26.83 -1.27
N ILE A 352 -10.84 27.44 -1.82
CA ILE A 352 -11.39 28.70 -1.32
C ILE A 352 -12.84 28.47 -0.93
N THR A 353 -13.14 28.69 0.35
CA THR A 353 -14.49 28.57 0.90
C THR A 353 -14.85 29.85 1.64
N ILE A 354 -15.92 30.50 1.19
CA ILE A 354 -16.50 31.68 1.82
C ILE A 354 -17.88 31.26 2.33
N PRO A 355 -18.05 30.93 3.62
CA PRO A 355 -19.30 30.36 4.13
C PRO A 355 -20.51 31.29 3.98
N LYS A 356 -20.28 32.60 4.15
CA LYS A 356 -21.26 33.67 3.94
C LYS A 356 -20.56 34.87 3.31
N LEU A 357 -21.12 35.41 2.24
CA LEU A 357 -20.60 36.60 1.57
C LEU A 357 -21.53 37.79 1.82
N TYR A 358 -20.97 38.86 2.36
CA TYR A 358 -21.62 40.15 2.58
C TYR A 358 -20.90 41.22 1.76
N GLY A 359 -21.54 41.77 0.72
CA GLY A 359 -20.92 42.77 -0.15
C GLY A 359 -19.69 42.24 -0.91
N SER A 360 -18.49 42.45 -0.39
CA SER A 360 -17.22 42.05 -1.01
C SER A 360 -16.26 41.47 0.03
N VAL A 361 -15.48 40.47 -0.37
CA VAL A 361 -14.36 39.96 0.43
C VAL A 361 -13.14 39.76 -0.44
N THR A 362 -11.97 40.13 0.07
CA THR A 362 -10.69 39.87 -0.56
C THR A 362 -9.88 38.95 0.33
N LEU A 363 -9.29 37.92 -0.27
CA LEU A 363 -8.39 36.98 0.39
C LEU A 363 -7.07 36.90 -0.35
N ARG A 364 -6.01 36.58 0.37
CA ARG A 364 -4.65 36.44 -0.15
C ARG A 364 -4.24 34.97 -0.17
N ARG A 365 -3.55 34.58 -1.23
CA ARG A 365 -2.88 33.28 -1.34
C ARG A 365 -1.44 33.46 -1.78
N LYS A 366 -0.62 32.46 -1.47
CA LYS A 366 0.79 32.38 -1.84
C LYS A 366 1.05 31.07 -2.56
N LEU A 367 1.59 31.17 -3.77
CA LEU A 367 2.00 30.02 -4.58
C LEU A 367 3.52 29.95 -4.59
N LYS A 368 4.04 28.74 -4.43
CA LYS A 368 5.45 28.42 -4.57
C LYS A 368 5.66 27.62 -5.84
N ASN A 369 6.65 28.02 -6.64
CA ASN A 369 7.05 27.25 -7.81
C ASN A 369 7.87 26.02 -7.39
N VAL A 370 7.47 24.85 -7.86
CA VAL A 370 8.20 23.59 -7.65
C VAL A 370 8.64 22.94 -8.95
N GLY A 371 8.30 23.55 -10.09
CA GLY A 371 8.73 23.15 -11.43
C GLY A 371 9.71 24.13 -12.06
N PRO A 372 10.08 23.92 -13.33
CA PRO A 372 10.93 24.85 -14.08
C PRO A 372 10.39 26.30 -14.09
N PRO A 373 11.24 27.30 -14.40
CA PRO A 373 10.79 28.68 -14.56
C PRO A 373 9.64 28.80 -15.55
N GLY A 374 8.64 29.63 -15.22
CA GLY A 374 7.40 29.67 -15.99
C GLY A 374 6.53 30.88 -15.68
N THR A 375 5.64 31.20 -16.62
CA THR A 375 4.63 32.26 -16.48
C THR A 375 3.25 31.63 -16.48
N TYR A 376 2.52 31.82 -15.39
CA TYR A 376 1.20 31.26 -15.18
C TYR A 376 0.13 32.32 -15.34
N ASN A 377 -0.87 32.04 -16.16
CA ASN A 377 -2.04 32.89 -16.35
C ASN A 377 -3.22 32.34 -15.55
N ALA A 378 -3.94 33.23 -14.87
CA ALA A 378 -5.14 32.88 -14.13
C ALA A 378 -6.36 32.80 -15.05
N THR A 379 -7.15 31.74 -14.88
CA THR A 379 -8.46 31.57 -15.51
C THR A 379 -9.51 31.30 -14.44
N LEU A 380 -10.66 31.99 -14.55
CA LEU A 380 -11.74 31.92 -13.57
C LEU A 380 -12.97 31.25 -14.16
N ARG A 381 -13.58 30.36 -13.37
CA ARG A 381 -14.95 29.87 -13.59
C ARG A 381 -15.86 30.59 -12.61
N VAL A 382 -16.50 31.66 -13.05
CA VAL A 382 -17.37 32.49 -12.21
C VAL A 382 -18.79 31.93 -12.21
N PRO A 383 -19.38 31.58 -11.06
CA PRO A 383 -20.76 31.14 -10.99
C PRO A 383 -21.73 32.34 -11.03
N ALA A 384 -22.99 32.09 -11.36
CA ALA A 384 -24.02 33.14 -11.38
C ALA A 384 -24.22 33.75 -9.97
N GLY A 385 -24.45 35.06 -9.91
CA GLY A 385 -24.76 35.79 -8.68
C GLY A 385 -23.56 36.48 -8.00
N VAL A 386 -22.33 36.17 -8.41
CA VAL A 386 -21.10 36.80 -7.90
C VAL A 386 -20.18 37.26 -9.02
N SER A 387 -19.30 38.20 -8.72
CA SER A 387 -18.11 38.51 -9.52
C SER A 387 -16.88 37.99 -8.79
N ILE A 388 -15.89 37.48 -9.53
CA ILE A 388 -14.61 37.04 -8.97
C ILE A 388 -13.49 37.70 -9.76
N TYR A 389 -12.52 38.27 -9.05
CA TYR A 389 -11.35 38.95 -9.60
C TYR A 389 -10.08 38.38 -8.99
N VAL A 390 -8.98 38.36 -9.74
CA VAL A 390 -7.68 37.89 -9.28
C VAL A 390 -6.60 38.88 -9.69
N GLN A 391 -5.78 39.32 -8.73
CA GLN A 391 -4.73 40.32 -8.95
C GLN A 391 -3.42 39.92 -8.24
N PRO A 392 -2.28 39.88 -8.96
CA PRO A 392 -2.18 39.94 -10.43
C PRO A 392 -2.87 38.72 -11.07
N ASN A 393 -3.23 38.81 -12.35
CA ASN A 393 -3.77 37.69 -13.13
C ASN A 393 -2.70 36.90 -13.87
N ILE A 394 -1.44 37.33 -13.78
CA ILE A 394 -0.25 36.67 -14.33
C ILE A 394 0.81 36.60 -13.24
N LEU A 395 1.39 35.41 -13.03
CA LEU A 395 2.49 35.19 -12.10
C LEU A 395 3.67 34.62 -12.85
N LYS A 396 4.80 35.34 -12.82
CA LYS A 396 6.07 34.88 -13.38
C LYS A 396 6.97 34.39 -12.26
N PHE A 397 7.52 33.20 -12.42
CA PHE A 397 8.48 32.58 -11.52
C PHE A 397 9.77 32.34 -12.30
N ASP A 398 10.88 32.90 -11.83
CA ASP A 398 12.16 32.86 -12.53
C ASP A 398 13.01 31.68 -12.05
N ASN A 399 12.75 31.16 -10.83
CA ASN A 399 13.47 30.02 -10.25
C ASN A 399 12.53 29.01 -9.57
N ILE A 400 13.02 27.78 -9.36
CA ILE A 400 12.41 26.79 -8.47
C ILE A 400 12.49 27.34 -7.03
N GLY A 401 11.38 27.26 -6.29
CA GLY A 401 11.27 27.76 -4.93
C GLY A 401 10.78 29.20 -4.82
N ASP A 402 10.71 29.94 -5.93
CA ASP A 402 10.14 31.29 -5.94
C ASP A 402 8.70 31.27 -5.41
N GLU A 403 8.38 32.23 -4.54
CA GLU A 403 7.04 32.43 -4.03
C GLU A 403 6.44 33.71 -4.58
N LYS A 404 5.17 33.66 -4.99
CA LYS A 404 4.41 34.83 -5.39
C LYS A 404 3.03 34.80 -4.73
N SER A 405 2.57 35.98 -4.31
CA SER A 405 1.22 36.14 -3.77
C SER A 405 0.26 36.69 -4.82
N PHE A 406 -1.01 36.33 -4.68
CA PHE A 406 -2.11 36.97 -5.38
C PHE A 406 -3.27 37.22 -4.41
N ASN A 407 -4.07 38.22 -4.75
CA ASN A 407 -5.32 38.52 -4.08
C ASN A 407 -6.47 38.03 -4.96
N LEU A 408 -7.48 37.43 -4.33
CA LEU A 408 -8.73 37.04 -4.97
C LEU A 408 -9.88 37.77 -4.28
N THR A 409 -10.65 38.53 -5.06
CA THR A 409 -11.78 39.31 -4.58
C THR A 409 -13.07 38.69 -5.09
N VAL A 410 -14.05 38.51 -4.20
CA VAL A 410 -15.38 37.99 -4.54
C VAL A 410 -16.42 39.02 -4.12
N GLU A 411 -17.29 39.41 -5.05
CA GLU A 411 -18.30 40.45 -4.85
C GLU A 411 -19.70 39.91 -5.15
N VAL A 412 -20.68 40.34 -4.36
CA VAL A 412 -22.08 40.06 -4.61
C VAL A 412 -22.56 40.88 -5.81
N LYS A 413 -23.00 40.19 -6.86
CA LYS A 413 -23.69 40.82 -7.99
C LYS A 413 -25.21 40.78 -7.82
N ARG A 414 -25.71 39.71 -7.21
CA ARG A 414 -27.14 39.52 -6.91
C ARG A 414 -27.29 38.69 -5.65
N SER A 415 -28.04 39.21 -4.68
CA SER A 415 -28.38 38.49 -3.45
C SER A 415 -29.11 37.17 -3.74
N GLY A 416 -28.73 36.10 -3.05
CA GLY A 416 -29.31 34.77 -3.18
C GLY A 416 -28.93 33.86 -2.01
N LEU A 417 -29.87 33.04 -1.55
CA LEU A 417 -29.65 32.13 -0.42
C LEU A 417 -28.87 30.86 -0.80
N ALA A 418 -28.66 30.60 -2.09
CA ALA A 418 -28.04 29.39 -2.59
C ALA A 418 -26.50 29.46 -2.56
N THR A 419 -25.88 28.33 -2.19
CA THR A 419 -24.43 28.15 -2.33
C THR A 419 -24.05 28.00 -3.80
N VAL A 420 -23.00 28.72 -4.23
CA VAL A 420 -22.52 28.71 -5.60
C VAL A 420 -21.08 28.21 -5.71
N PHE A 421 -20.74 27.62 -6.86
CA PHE A 421 -19.48 26.89 -7.06
C PHE A 421 -18.69 27.41 -8.26
N GLY A 422 -17.58 28.08 -7.99
CA GLY A 422 -16.65 28.60 -8.96
C GLY A 422 -15.36 27.78 -9.09
N GLY A 423 -14.32 28.42 -9.58
CA GLY A 423 -12.96 27.88 -9.58
C GLY A 423 -11.95 28.87 -10.14
N LEU A 424 -10.71 28.75 -9.68
CA LEU A 424 -9.53 29.43 -10.19
C LEU A 424 -8.58 28.37 -10.76
N THR A 425 -7.95 28.62 -11.91
CA THR A 425 -6.89 27.76 -12.45
C THR A 425 -5.74 28.62 -12.94
N TRP A 426 -4.55 28.37 -12.40
CA TRP A 426 -3.29 28.90 -12.92
C TRP A 426 -2.70 27.92 -13.94
N SER A 427 -2.28 28.41 -15.11
CA SER A 427 -1.68 27.57 -16.14
C SER A 427 -0.61 28.30 -16.94
N ASP A 428 0.47 27.59 -17.21
CA ASP A 428 1.55 27.96 -18.14
C ASP A 428 1.40 27.24 -19.50
N GLY A 429 0.27 26.56 -19.73
CA GLY A 429 0.00 25.72 -20.90
C GLY A 429 0.34 24.23 -20.69
N ILE A 430 1.12 23.87 -19.67
CA ILE A 430 1.52 22.50 -19.35
C ILE A 430 0.87 22.07 -18.03
N HIS A 431 1.06 22.89 -17.00
CA HIS A 431 0.54 22.71 -15.65
C HIS A 431 -0.83 23.38 -15.51
N TYR A 432 -1.67 22.82 -14.63
CA TYR A 432 -3.03 23.29 -14.38
C TYR A 432 -3.33 23.22 -12.89
N VAL A 433 -3.00 24.30 -12.18
CA VAL A 433 -3.13 24.41 -10.73
C VAL A 433 -4.53 24.93 -10.41
N ARG A 434 -5.47 24.00 -10.20
CA ARG A 434 -6.89 24.30 -10.02
C ARG A 434 -7.29 24.35 -8.55
N SER A 435 -7.96 25.44 -8.17
CA SER A 435 -8.58 25.64 -6.87
C SER A 435 -10.10 25.79 -7.01
N PRO A 436 -10.92 24.89 -6.45
CA PRO A 436 -12.35 25.10 -6.30
C PRO A 436 -12.65 26.33 -5.44
N ILE A 437 -13.71 27.05 -5.81
CA ILE A 437 -14.24 28.17 -5.04
C ILE A 437 -15.68 27.84 -4.64
N VAL A 438 -16.00 27.97 -3.36
CA VAL A 438 -17.35 27.78 -2.81
C VAL A 438 -17.76 29.05 -2.09
N VAL A 439 -18.94 29.58 -2.42
CA VAL A 439 -19.49 30.79 -1.79
C VAL A 439 -20.90 30.47 -1.30
N GLY A 440 -21.10 30.49 0.02
CA GLY A 440 -22.40 30.29 0.66
C GLY A 440 -23.09 31.62 0.98
N GLY A 441 -24.42 31.56 1.13
CA GLY A 441 -25.25 32.65 1.66
C GLY A 441 -24.91 34.04 1.11
N VAL A 442 -25.20 34.29 -0.17
CA VAL A 442 -24.90 35.55 -0.87
C VAL A 442 -25.90 36.62 -0.43
N LYS A 443 -25.49 37.55 0.44
CA LYS A 443 -26.30 38.68 0.87
C LYS A 443 -25.64 39.98 0.41
N GLY A 444 -26.33 40.73 -0.44
CA GLY A 444 -25.89 42.03 -0.94
C GLY A 444 -25.82 43.10 0.12
#